data_AF-A0A9X1SVN7-F1
#
_entry.id   AF-A0A9X1SVN7-F1
#
_cell.length_a   1.000
_cell.length_b   1.000
_cell.length_c   1.000
_cell.angle_alpha   90.00
_cell.angle_beta   90.00
_cell.angle_gamma   90.00
#
_symmetry.space_group_name_H-M   'P 1'
#
loop_
_entity.id
_entity.type
_entity.pdbx_description
1 polymer ?
#
loop_
_entity_poly.entity_id
_entity_poly.type
_entity_poly.pdbx_seq_one_letter_code
_entity_poly.pdbx_strand_id
1 'polypeptide(L)'
;MISGAGHAATNPEPSSSSRNGPIRTCVGCRERALRSDLLRVVAAELGGKWCAVPDPGHKLSGRGASLHPQLSCLELAERRRAFPRALRRGGPLDAVQVREFVTAQASEVSLTRMGQTL
;
A
#
# COMPACT_ATOMS: atom_id res chain seq x y z
N MET A 1 -24.18 -20.93 -6.02
CA MET A 1 -22.89 -21.59 -5.73
C MET A 1 -21.82 -20.63 -6.26
N ILE A 2 -21.14 -19.79 -5.48
CA ILE A 2 -20.51 -19.95 -4.18
C ILE A 2 -20.51 -18.62 -3.39
N SER A 3 -21.05 -18.70 -2.17
CA SER A 3 -20.67 -18.04 -0.92
C SER A 3 -19.78 -16.79 -0.98
N GLY A 4 -20.40 -15.66 -0.62
CA GLY A 4 -19.72 -14.53 -0.01
C GLY A 4 -19.27 -14.89 1.40
N ALA A 5 -17.99 -14.62 1.70
CA ALA A 5 -17.45 -14.57 3.04
C ALA A 5 -16.88 -13.17 3.24
N GLY A 6 -17.73 -12.26 3.73
CA GLY A 6 -17.29 -10.99 4.28
C GLY A 6 -16.65 -11.27 5.64
N HIS A 7 -15.34 -11.09 5.73
CA HIS A 7 -14.67 -11.05 7.02
C HIS A 7 -14.85 -9.65 7.58
N ALA A 8 -15.69 -9.54 8.61
CA ALA A 8 -15.90 -8.32 9.38
C ALA A 8 -14.57 -7.88 10.00
N ALA A 9 -13.99 -6.81 9.47
CA ALA A 9 -12.91 -6.09 10.12
C ALA A 9 -13.51 -5.20 11.22
N THR A 10 -13.69 -5.75 12.43
CA THR A 10 -13.84 -4.94 13.63
C THR A 10 -12.48 -4.28 13.92
N ASN A 11 -12.30 -3.05 13.43
CA ASN A 11 -11.16 -2.24 13.79
C ASN A 11 -11.47 -1.53 15.13
N PRO A 12 -10.60 -1.62 16.15
CA PRO A 12 -10.74 -0.82 17.36
C PRO A 12 -10.63 0.67 17.01
N GLU A 13 -11.54 1.47 17.58
CA GLU A 13 -11.69 2.89 17.31
C GLU A 13 -10.41 3.67 17.63
N PRO A 14 -9.90 4.51 16.70
CA PRO A 14 -8.80 5.38 17.03
C PRO A 14 -9.32 6.61 17.78
N SER A 15 -8.94 6.71 19.05
CA SER A 15 -9.07 7.89 19.89
C SER A 15 -8.58 9.17 19.18
N SER A 16 -9.55 10.02 18.85
CA SER A 16 -9.52 11.49 18.76
C SER A 16 -8.17 12.20 18.92
N SER A 17 -7.35 12.15 17.88
CA SER A 17 -6.56 13.30 17.44
C SER A 17 -6.90 13.45 15.98
N SER A 18 -7.57 14.53 15.62
CA SER A 18 -8.14 14.74 14.30
C SER A 18 -7.04 14.60 13.25
N ARG A 19 -6.88 13.39 12.72
CA ARG A 19 -5.94 13.08 11.63
C ARG A 19 -6.53 13.67 10.35
N ASN A 20 -6.64 14.99 10.33
CA ASN A 20 -7.08 15.76 9.19
C ASN A 20 -5.95 15.70 8.16
N GLY A 21 -6.26 15.09 7.03
CA GLY A 21 -5.32 14.96 5.93
C GLY A 21 -6.05 14.58 4.65
N PRO A 22 -5.40 14.75 3.49
CA PRO A 22 -6.01 14.37 2.22
C PRO A 22 -6.33 12.88 2.22
N ILE A 23 -7.59 12.54 1.96
CA ILE A 23 -8.04 11.15 1.76
C ILE A 23 -7.66 10.71 0.35
N ARG A 24 -7.12 9.50 0.22
CA ARG A 24 -6.79 8.87 -1.06
C ARG A 24 -7.43 7.49 -1.14
N THR A 25 -7.47 6.94 -2.35
CA THR A 25 -8.02 5.61 -2.61
C THR A 25 -6.88 4.64 -2.85
N CYS A 26 -6.88 3.52 -2.13
CA CYS A 26 -5.93 2.44 -2.37
C CYS A 26 -6.15 1.83 -3.76
N VAL A 27 -5.09 1.73 -4.57
CA VAL A 27 -5.19 1.18 -5.94
C VAL A 27 -5.44 -0.33 -5.98
N GLY A 28 -5.15 -1.04 -4.88
CA GLY A 28 -5.40 -2.47 -4.70
C GLY A 28 -6.85 -2.76 -4.32
N CYS A 29 -7.23 -2.45 -3.07
CA CYS A 29 -8.56 -2.76 -2.53
C CYS A 29 -9.66 -1.75 -2.92
N ARG A 30 -9.31 -0.54 -3.35
CA ARG A 30 -10.23 0.60 -3.64
C ARG A 30 -10.89 1.25 -2.43
N GLU A 31 -10.50 0.87 -1.22
CA GLU A 31 -10.93 1.55 0.00
C GLU A 31 -10.29 2.95 0.13
N ARG A 32 -10.98 3.86 0.82
CA ARG A 32 -10.50 5.23 1.09
C ARG A 32 -9.82 5.27 2.45
N ALA A 33 -8.65 5.89 2.52
CA ALA A 33 -7.93 6.10 3.77
C ALA A 33 -7.17 7.43 3.74
N LEU A 34 -6.67 7.87 4.89
CA LEU A 34 -5.83 9.05 4.94
C LEU A 34 -4.54 8.79 4.16
N ARG A 35 -3.99 9.84 3.54
CA ARG A 35 -2.67 9.77 2.89
C ARG A 35 -1.61 9.19 3.82
N SER A 36 -1.67 9.50 5.12
CA SER A 36 -0.72 9.02 6.12
C SER A 36 -0.83 7.52 6.41
N ASP A 37 -1.97 6.90 6.13
CA ASP A 37 -2.20 5.46 6.31
C ASP A 37 -1.87 4.67 5.03
N LEU A 38 -1.51 5.36 3.95
CA LEU A 38 -1.27 4.78 2.63
C LEU A 38 0.20 4.95 2.27
N LEU A 39 0.83 3.85 1.85
CA LEU A 39 2.11 3.84 1.18
C LEU A 39 1.96 4.52 -0.20
N ARG A 40 2.81 5.52 -0.46
CA ARG A 40 3.01 6.02 -1.81
C ARG A 40 3.93 5.08 -2.56
N VAL A 41 3.54 4.71 -3.77
CA VAL A 41 4.34 3.92 -4.71
C VAL A 41 4.58 4.78 -5.94
N VAL A 42 5.81 4.85 -6.43
CA VAL A 42 6.19 5.61 -7.63
C VAL A 42 6.76 4.71 -8.71
N ALA A 43 6.76 5.19 -9.95
CA ALA A 43 7.53 4.56 -11.01
C ALA A 43 8.94 5.15 -11.01
N ALA A 44 9.94 4.30 -10.83
CA ALA A 44 11.35 4.66 -10.96
C ALA A 44 12.05 3.69 -11.91
N GLU A 45 13.14 4.13 -12.53
CA GLU A 45 13.95 3.26 -13.38
C GLU A 45 15.06 2.63 -12.53
N LEU A 46 15.12 1.30 -12.52
CA LEU A 46 16.16 0.52 -11.84
C LEU A 46 16.79 -0.42 -12.87
N GLY A 47 18.10 -0.29 -13.09
CA GLY A 47 18.83 -1.13 -14.07
C GLY A 47 18.24 -1.06 -15.49
N GLY A 48 17.77 0.12 -15.91
CA GLY A 48 17.17 0.34 -17.24
C GLY A 48 15.73 -0.16 -17.40
N LYS A 49 15.06 -0.57 -16.32
CA LYS A 49 13.67 -1.05 -16.33
C LYS A 49 12.80 -0.24 -15.39
N TRP A 50 11.55 0.00 -15.79
CA TRP A 50 10.57 0.67 -14.93
C TRP A 50 10.06 -0.28 -13.85
N CYS A 51 10.25 0.12 -12.60
CA CYS A 51 9.80 -0.59 -11.41
C CYS A 51 8.85 0.27 -10.57
N ALA A 52 7.90 -0.37 -9.92
CA ALA A 52 7.13 0.23 -8.85
C ALA A 52 7.99 0.20 -7.57
N VAL A 53 8.23 1.39 -6.99
CA VAL A 53 9.12 1.57 -5.84
C VAL A 53 8.34 2.20 -4.68
N PRO A 54 8.46 1.67 -3.45
CA PRO A 54 7.85 2.26 -2.27
C PRO A 54 8.52 3.61 -1.93
N ASP A 55 7.73 4.61 -1.56
CA ASP A 55 8.19 5.93 -1.16
C ASP A 55 7.45 6.40 0.12
N PRO A 56 7.70 5.74 1.27
CA PRO A 56 7.04 6.09 2.53
C PRO A 56 7.33 7.54 2.97
N GLY A 57 8.50 8.07 2.60
CA GLY A 57 8.92 9.43 2.93
C GLY A 57 8.44 10.51 1.96
N HIS A 58 7.73 10.15 0.89
CA HIS A 58 7.32 11.10 -0.16
C HIS A 58 8.48 11.92 -0.76
N LYS A 59 9.66 11.31 -0.90
CA LYS A 59 10.89 11.98 -1.36
C LYS A 59 11.06 11.90 -2.87
N LEU A 60 10.44 10.92 -3.53
CA LEU A 60 10.64 10.66 -4.95
C LEU A 60 9.71 11.51 -5.81
N SER A 61 10.26 12.11 -6.87
CA SER A 61 9.48 12.90 -7.83
C SER A 61 8.62 12.00 -8.73
N GLY A 62 7.61 12.59 -9.37
CA GLY A 62 6.77 11.90 -10.37
C GLY A 62 5.37 11.48 -9.87
N ARG A 63 4.67 10.72 -10.71
CA ARG A 63 3.31 10.22 -10.41
C ARG A 63 3.38 9.15 -9.33
N GLY A 64 2.52 9.26 -8.32
CA GLY A 64 2.40 8.29 -7.25
C GLY A 64 1.04 7.58 -7.28
N ALA A 65 1.06 6.29 -6.94
CA ALA A 65 -0.11 5.51 -6.58
C ALA A 65 -0.19 5.39 -5.05
N SER A 66 -1.39 5.30 -4.50
CA SER A 66 -1.61 5.07 -3.08
C SER A 66 -1.97 3.60 -2.85
N LEU A 67 -1.31 2.93 -1.92
CA LEU A 67 -1.51 1.53 -1.59
C LEU A 67 -1.54 1.38 -0.07
N HIS A 68 -2.41 0.57 0.52
CA HIS A 68 -2.19 0.19 1.92
C HIS A 68 -0.90 -0.62 2.04
N PRO A 69 -0.09 -0.45 3.09
CA PRO A 69 1.15 -1.19 3.30
C PRO A 69 0.86 -2.64 3.76
N GLN A 70 0.10 -3.38 2.96
CA GLN A 70 -0.39 -4.72 3.24
C GLN A 70 -0.23 -5.61 2.01
N LEU A 71 0.21 -6.85 2.21
CA LEU A 71 0.43 -7.81 1.13
C LEU A 71 -0.84 -8.05 0.30
N SER A 72 -2.01 -8.17 0.96
CA SER A 72 -3.30 -8.36 0.26
C SER A 72 -3.64 -7.22 -0.70
N CYS A 73 -3.30 -5.97 -0.35
CA CYS A 73 -3.51 -4.83 -1.23
C CYS A 73 -2.53 -4.84 -2.42
N LEU A 74 -1.29 -5.27 -2.21
CA LEU A 74 -0.32 -5.44 -3.28
C LEU A 74 -0.79 -6.52 -4.28
N GLU A 75 -1.18 -7.69 -3.80
CA GLU A 75 -1.65 -8.79 -4.66
C GLU A 75 -2.88 -8.39 -5.49
N LEU A 76 -3.82 -7.63 -4.89
CA LEU A 76 -4.95 -7.07 -5.62
C LEU A 76 -4.51 -6.06 -6.67
N ALA A 77 -3.51 -5.22 -6.38
CA ALA A 77 -2.97 -4.24 -7.33
C ALA A 77 -2.28 -4.93 -8.52
N GLU A 78 -1.49 -5.98 -8.28
CA GLU A 78 -0.84 -6.80 -9.31
C GLU A 78 -1.88 -7.49 -10.19
N ARG A 79 -2.82 -8.22 -9.59
CA ARG A 79 -3.89 -8.95 -10.29
C ARG A 79 -4.70 -8.04 -11.21
N ARG A 80 -4.96 -6.80 -10.78
CA ARG A 80 -5.76 -5.80 -11.53
C ARG A 80 -4.92 -4.92 -12.45
N ARG A 81 -3.60 -5.14 -12.54
CA ARG A 81 -2.64 -4.28 -13.26
C ARG A 81 -2.79 -2.79 -12.90
N ALA A 82 -2.94 -2.51 -11.60
CA ALA A 82 -3.27 -1.18 -11.12
C ALA A 82 -2.08 -0.20 -11.24
N PHE A 83 -0.83 -0.64 -11.04
CA PHE A 83 0.34 0.24 -11.10
C PHE A 83 0.59 0.85 -12.49
N PRO A 84 0.62 0.09 -13.61
CA PRO A 84 0.75 0.69 -14.94
C PRO A 84 -0.31 1.76 -15.22
N ARG A 85 -1.57 1.51 -14.81
CA ARG A 85 -2.66 2.46 -14.97
C ARG A 85 -2.50 3.71 -14.11
N ALA A 86 -2.19 3.54 -12.81
CA ALA A 86 -2.08 4.64 -11.87
C ALA A 86 -0.85 5.52 -12.13
N LEU A 87 0.27 4.89 -12.47
CA LEU A 87 1.56 5.55 -12.72
C LEU A 87 1.70 6.03 -14.17
N ARG A 88 0.74 5.68 -15.04
CA ARG A 88 0.70 6.01 -16.48
C ARG A 88 1.97 5.60 -17.21
N ARG A 89 2.38 4.35 -17.00
CA ARG A 89 3.51 3.75 -17.70
C ARG A 89 3.00 2.63 -18.59
N GLY A 90 3.57 2.55 -19.79
CA GLY A 90 3.33 1.44 -20.71
C GLY A 90 4.10 0.20 -20.25
N GLY A 91 3.46 -0.96 -20.37
CA GLY A 91 4.08 -2.25 -20.05
C GLY A 91 4.01 -2.65 -18.56
N PRO A 92 4.52 -3.84 -18.23
CA PRO A 92 4.60 -4.34 -16.87
C PRO A 92 5.52 -3.46 -16.01
N LEU A 93 5.07 -3.15 -14.79
CA LEU A 93 5.91 -2.58 -13.74
C LEU A 93 6.16 -3.68 -12.73
N ASP A 94 7.42 -4.04 -12.56
CA ASP A 94 7.82 -4.97 -11.50
C ASP A 94 7.58 -4.32 -10.12
N ALA A 95 6.94 -5.05 -9.20
CA ALA A 95 6.60 -4.58 -7.87
C ALA A 95 7.39 -5.30 -6.74
N VAL A 96 8.50 -5.98 -7.05
CA VAL A 96 9.37 -6.67 -6.08
C VAL A 96 9.75 -5.75 -4.92
N GLN A 97 10.17 -4.51 -5.19
CA GLN A 97 10.55 -3.55 -4.15
C GLN A 97 9.38 -3.18 -3.23
N VAL A 98 8.17 -3.09 -3.76
CA VAL A 98 6.97 -2.87 -2.95
C VAL A 98 6.66 -4.10 -2.09
N ARG A 99 6.81 -5.31 -2.65
CA ARG A 99 6.60 -6.58 -1.95
C ARG A 99 7.53 -6.75 -0.76
N GLU A 100 8.83 -6.49 -0.97
CA GLU A 100 9.83 -6.52 0.10
C GLU A 100 9.45 -5.55 1.22
N PHE A 101 9.11 -4.31 0.88
CA PHE A 101 8.70 -3.30 1.86
C PHE A 101 7.46 -3.68 2.67
N VAL A 102 6.37 -4.12 2.02
CA VAL A 102 5.14 -4.47 2.76
C VAL A 102 5.31 -5.74 3.61
N THR A 103 6.21 -6.64 3.23
CA THR A 103 6.54 -7.83 4.01
C THR A 103 7.38 -7.49 5.24
N ALA A 104 8.35 -6.57 5.10
CA ALA A 104 9.14 -6.05 6.22
C ALA A 104 8.25 -5.33 7.25
N GLN A 105 7.38 -4.43 6.79
CA GLN A 105 6.44 -3.69 7.66
C GLN A 105 5.49 -4.62 8.43
N ALA A 106 5.05 -5.72 7.83
CA ALA A 106 4.20 -6.70 8.52
C ALA A 106 4.94 -7.36 9.71
N SER A 107 6.25 -7.53 9.59
CA SER A 107 7.08 -8.13 10.63
C SER A 107 7.34 -7.14 11.79
N GLU A 108 7.59 -5.87 11.48
CA GLU A 108 7.83 -4.81 12.47
C GLU A 108 6.59 -4.50 13.32
N VAL A 109 5.40 -4.49 12.71
CA VAL A 109 4.13 -4.30 13.43
C VAL A 109 3.83 -5.48 14.37
N SER A 110 4.22 -6.69 13.98
CA SER A 110 4.05 -7.89 14.81
C SER A 110 4.95 -7.87 16.04
N LEU A 111 6.23 -7.51 15.87
CA LEU A 111 7.20 -7.37 16.98
C LEU A 111 6.82 -6.24 17.95
N THR A 112 6.35 -5.12 17.42
CA THR A 112 5.88 -3.98 18.24
C THR A 112 4.68 -4.36 19.11
N ARG A 113 3.79 -5.25 18.63
CA ARG A 113 2.62 -5.72 19.38
C ARG A 113 2.96 -6.74 20.47
N MET A 114 4.02 -7.53 20.32
CA MET A 114 4.43 -8.53 21.31
C MET A 114 5.28 -7.94 22.45
N GLY A 115 5.80 -6.72 22.29
CA GLY A 115 6.63 -6.04 23.30
C GLY A 115 5.94 -5.00 24.18
N GLN A 116 4.63 -4.76 24.04
CA GLN A 116 3.86 -3.78 24.83
C GLN A 116 3.10 -4.42 25.99
N THR A 117 3.77 -5.26 26.78
CA THR A 117 3.26 -5.75 28.07
C THR A 117 4.30 -5.45 29.15
N LEU A 118 4.24 -4.23 29.69
CA LEU A 118 4.80 -3.85 30.99
C LEU A 118 3.82 -2.92 31.69
#